data_AF-A0A227IZ50-F1
#
_entry.id   AF-A0A227IZ50-F1
#
_cell.length_a   1.000
_cell.length_b   1.000
_cell.length_c   1.000
_cell.angle_alpha   90.00
_cell.angle_beta   90.00
_cell.angle_gamma   90.00
#
_symmetry.space_group_name_H-M   'P 1'
#
loop_
_entity.id
_entity.type
_entity.pdbx_description
1 polymer ?
#
loop_
_entity_poly.entity_id
_entity_poly.type
_entity_poly.pdbx_seq_one_letter_code
_entity_poly.pdbx_strand_id
1 'polypeptide(L)'
;SFPHYASGWAVAGDSPFTWTKGMSSDFGGTRNGMVVSWPAGIDNKGQPLRDQWSHVVDIAPTVLEAANLPVPKEVDGVEQIPMAGVS
;
A
#
# COMPACT_ATOMS: atom_id res chain seq x y z
N SER A 1 -25.32 21.95 -5.45
CA SER A 1 -24.02 21.44 -5.89
C SER A 1 -23.34 20.78 -4.70
N PHE A 2 -22.70 19.63 -4.87
CA PHE A 2 -21.82 19.10 -3.83
C PHE A 2 -20.59 20.02 -3.74
N PRO A 3 -20.12 20.42 -2.55
CA PRO A 3 -18.88 21.15 -2.44
C PRO A 3 -17.75 20.25 -2.93
N HIS A 4 -17.24 20.56 -4.11
CA HIS A 4 -16.07 19.88 -4.63
C HIS A 4 -14.86 20.39 -3.84
N TYR A 5 -14.07 19.48 -3.28
CA TYR A 5 -12.78 19.84 -2.70
C TYR A 5 -11.95 20.58 -3.76
N ALA A 6 -11.40 21.74 -3.40
CA ALA A 6 -10.69 22.57 -4.37
C ALA A 6 -9.41 21.86 -4.83
N SER A 7 -9.20 21.80 -6.15
CA SER A 7 -8.07 21.07 -6.75
C SER A 7 -6.71 21.55 -6.25
N GLY A 8 -6.56 22.84 -5.94
CA GLY A 8 -5.33 23.39 -5.38
C GLY A 8 -4.96 22.76 -4.03
N TRP A 9 -5.94 22.43 -3.19
CA TRP A 9 -5.67 21.75 -1.92
C TRP A 9 -5.30 20.27 -2.11
N ALA A 10 -5.85 19.61 -3.13
CA ALA A 10 -5.44 18.24 -3.47
C ALA A 10 -3.98 18.19 -3.91
N VAL A 11 -3.59 19.05 -4.86
CA VAL A 11 -2.20 19.14 -5.33
C VAL A 11 -1.25 19.52 -4.20
N ALA A 12 -1.65 20.43 -3.30
CA ALA A 12 -0.84 20.78 -2.14
C ALA A 12 -0.63 19.60 -1.19
N GLY A 13 -1.66 18.76 -0.98
CA GLY A 13 -1.55 17.55 -0.15
C GLY A 13 -0.68 16.47 -0.76
N ASP A 14 -0.65 16.37 -2.09
CA ASP A 14 0.13 15.37 -2.83
C ASP A 14 1.58 15.82 -3.11
N SER A 15 1.97 17.02 -2.64
CA SER A 15 3.35 17.51 -2.75
C SER A 15 4.35 16.54 -2.11
N PRO A 16 5.49 16.25 -2.74
CA PRO A 16 6.10 17.01 -3.86
C PRO A 16 5.71 16.53 -5.27
N PHE A 17 4.68 15.71 -5.42
CA PHE A 17 4.28 15.16 -6.72
C PHE A 17 3.39 16.12 -7.51
N THR A 18 3.27 15.89 -8.83
CA THR A 18 2.70 16.87 -9.76
C THR A 18 1.17 16.84 -9.77
N TRP A 19 0.60 15.64 -9.68
CA TRP A 19 -0.82 15.42 -9.88
C TRP A 19 -1.48 14.76 -8.67
N THR A 20 -2.75 14.39 -8.82
CA THR A 20 -3.58 13.80 -7.76
C THR A 20 -4.32 12.57 -8.29
N LYS A 21 -5.25 12.04 -7.48
CA LYS A 21 -6.14 10.94 -7.83
C LYS A 21 -6.73 11.10 -9.24
N GLY A 22 -6.63 10.05 -10.05
CA GLY A 22 -7.06 10.01 -11.45
C GLY A 22 -5.90 10.07 -12.45
N MET A 23 -4.71 10.43 -12.00
CA MET A 23 -3.50 10.43 -12.82
C MET A 23 -2.56 9.30 -12.38
N SER A 24 -2.72 8.11 -12.96
CA SER A 24 -1.94 6.92 -12.59
C SER A 24 -0.46 6.98 -12.98
N SER A 25 -0.09 7.89 -13.89
CA SER A 25 1.28 8.09 -14.35
C SER A 25 2.13 8.96 -13.41
N ASP A 26 1.56 9.46 -12.32
CA ASP A 26 2.24 10.33 -11.35
C ASP A 26 2.07 9.79 -9.93
N PHE A 27 3.08 10.02 -9.09
CA PHE A 27 3.07 9.51 -7.72
C PHE A 27 2.07 10.23 -6.81
N GLY A 28 1.64 11.45 -7.12
CA GLY A 28 0.56 12.08 -6.36
C GLY A 28 -0.79 11.40 -6.56
N GLY A 29 -0.95 10.62 -7.65
CA GLY A 29 -2.11 9.77 -7.86
C GLY A 29 -2.00 8.36 -7.28
N THR A 30 -0.81 7.91 -6.86
CA THR A 30 -0.53 6.48 -6.59
C THR A 30 0.29 6.18 -5.33
N ARG A 31 1.04 7.15 -4.80
CA ARG A 31 1.89 6.97 -3.61
C ARG A 31 1.16 7.43 -2.37
N ASN A 32 1.15 6.58 -1.36
CA ASN A 32 0.58 6.86 -0.04
C ASN A 32 1.63 6.70 1.05
N GLY A 33 1.48 7.47 2.14
CA GLY A 33 2.19 7.19 3.37
C GLY A 33 1.67 5.92 4.02
N MET A 34 2.57 5.05 4.49
CA MET A 34 2.22 3.80 5.16
C MET A 34 2.97 3.69 6.49
N VAL A 35 2.26 3.26 7.52
CA VAL A 35 2.82 2.94 8.84
C VAL A 35 2.40 1.52 9.21
N VAL A 36 3.36 0.71 9.64
CA VAL A 36 3.13 -0.66 10.14
C VAL A 36 3.69 -0.75 11.56
N SER A 37 2.91 -1.33 12.47
CA SER A 37 3.34 -1.60 13.84
C SER A 37 3.15 -3.07 14.15
N TRP A 38 4.24 -3.74 14.51
CA TRP A 38 4.22 -5.11 14.99
C TRP A 38 5.30 -5.29 16.06
N PRO A 39 5.02 -4.93 17.33
CA PRO A 39 6.04 -4.91 18.39
C PRO A 39 6.72 -6.26 18.64
N ALA A 40 6.06 -7.37 18.31
CA ALA A 40 6.59 -8.72 18.49
C ALA A 40 7.45 -9.22 17.31
N GLY A 41 7.27 -8.67 16.10
CA GLY A 41 7.95 -9.16 14.88
C GLY A 41 8.77 -8.11 14.14
N ILE A 42 8.61 -6.83 14.46
CA ILE A 42 9.45 -5.74 13.96
C ILE A 42 10.36 -5.27 15.07
N ASP A 43 11.68 -5.35 14.85
CA ASP A 43 12.65 -4.74 15.75
C ASP A 43 12.57 -3.21 15.63
N ASN A 44 11.91 -2.59 16.60
CA ASN A 44 11.73 -1.15 16.69
C ASN A 44 13.00 -0.40 17.14
N LYS A 45 14.11 -1.11 17.40
CA LYS A 45 15.39 -0.48 17.78
C LYS A 45 16.16 0.08 16.57
N GLY A 46 15.71 -0.20 15.34
CA GLY A 46 16.34 0.23 14.09
C GLY A 46 15.81 1.55 13.50
N GLN A 47 15.88 1.67 12.17
CA GLN A 47 15.38 2.84 11.41
C GLN A 47 13.83 2.91 11.43
N PRO A 48 13.24 4.02 11.89
CA PRO A 48 11.79 4.20 11.88
C PRO A 48 11.23 4.45 10.48
N LEU A 49 12.08 4.83 9.52
CA LEU A 49 11.72 5.09 8.14
C LEU A 49 12.32 3.99 7.27
N ARG A 50 11.51 3.52 6.33
CA ARG A 50 11.83 2.48 5.38
C ARG A 50 11.70 3.03 3.96
N ASP A 51 12.74 2.85 3.14
CA ASP A 51 12.85 3.44 1.80
C ASP A 51 12.69 2.42 0.67
N GLN A 52 12.58 1.12 0.98
CA GLN A 52 12.32 0.11 -0.03
C GLN A 52 11.03 0.41 -0.78
N TRP A 53 11.03 0.11 -2.08
CA TRP A 53 9.82 0.20 -2.87
C TRP A 53 8.86 -0.91 -2.47
N SER A 54 7.60 -0.56 -2.25
CA SER A 54 6.53 -1.50 -1.92
C SER A 54 5.26 -1.09 -2.63
N HIS A 55 4.39 -2.06 -2.87
CA HIS A 55 3.10 -1.89 -3.50
C HIS A 55 2.00 -2.48 -2.62
N VAL A 56 0.76 -1.99 -2.77
CA VAL A 56 -0.37 -2.47 -1.95
C VAL A 56 -0.62 -3.99 -2.08
N VAL A 57 -0.15 -4.61 -3.17
CA VAL A 57 -0.28 -6.05 -3.40
C VAL A 57 0.61 -6.87 -2.48
N ASP A 58 1.65 -6.28 -1.91
CA ASP A 58 2.58 -6.93 -0.97
C ASP A 58 1.89 -7.24 0.38
N ILE A 59 0.83 -6.52 0.72
CA ILE A 59 0.18 -6.63 2.05
C ILE A 59 -0.42 -8.02 2.29
N ALA A 60 -1.10 -8.58 1.30
CA ALA A 60 -1.73 -9.89 1.44
C ALA A 60 -0.72 -11.02 1.70
N PRO A 61 0.34 -11.21 0.88
CA PRO A 61 1.36 -12.21 1.16
C PRO A 61 2.12 -11.94 2.47
N THR A 62 2.44 -10.68 2.82
CA THR A 62 3.07 -10.37 4.11
C THR A 62 2.20 -10.80 5.31
N VAL A 63 0.88 -10.58 5.25
CA VAL A 63 -0.03 -10.98 6.34
C VAL A 63 -0.12 -12.51 6.45
N LEU A 64 -0.18 -13.22 5.32
CA LEU A 64 -0.21 -14.68 5.31
C LEU A 64 1.08 -15.27 5.88
N GLU A 65 2.24 -14.74 5.48
CA GLU A 65 3.54 -15.14 6.03
C GLU A 65 3.61 -14.88 7.54
N ALA A 66 3.23 -13.67 7.99
CA ALA A 66 3.24 -13.32 9.41
C ALA A 66 2.30 -14.20 10.24
N ALA A 67 1.21 -14.70 9.65
CA ALA A 67 0.27 -15.64 10.27
C ALA A 67 0.68 -17.11 10.13
N ASN A 68 1.79 -17.40 9.44
CA ASN A 68 2.23 -18.75 9.09
C ASN A 68 1.14 -19.55 8.34
N LEU A 69 0.49 -18.90 7.38
CA LEU A 69 -0.57 -19.46 6.54
C LEU A 69 -0.13 -19.56 5.07
N PRO A 70 -0.58 -20.58 4.33
CA PRO A 70 -0.31 -20.69 2.89
C PRO A 70 -1.18 -19.71 2.08
N VAL A 71 -0.73 -19.40 0.86
CA VAL A 71 -1.55 -18.71 -0.14
C VAL A 71 -2.72 -19.63 -0.57
N PRO A 72 -3.97 -19.15 -0.56
CA PRO A 72 -5.11 -19.96 -0.97
C PRO A 72 -5.06 -20.25 -2.47
N LYS A 73 -5.32 -21.50 -2.84
CA LYS A 73 -5.48 -21.91 -4.25
C LYS A 73 -6.89 -21.70 -4.78
N GLU A 74 -7.86 -21.59 -3.88
CA GLU A 74 -9.28 -21.38 -4.19
C GLU A 74 -9.90 -20.51 -3.09
N VAL A 75 -10.77 -19.57 -3.49
CA VAL A 75 -11.56 -18.73 -2.59
C VAL A 75 -12.99 -18.71 -3.11
N ASP A 76 -13.96 -19.09 -2.28
CA ASP A 76 -15.40 -19.13 -2.61
C ASP A 76 -15.72 -19.87 -3.93
N GLY A 77 -15.07 -21.01 -4.19
CA GLY A 77 -15.27 -21.78 -5.42
C GLY A 77 -14.45 -21.30 -6.63
N VAL A 78 -13.65 -20.24 -6.48
CA VAL A 78 -12.89 -19.62 -7.56
C VAL A 78 -11.41 -19.98 -7.43
N GLU A 79 -10.85 -20.67 -8.43
CA GLU A 79 -9.42 -20.96 -8.52
C GLU A 79 -8.62 -19.65 -8.66
N GLN A 80 -7.56 -19.53 -7.85
CA GLN A 80 -6.75 -18.33 -7.79
C GLN A 80 -5.53 -18.44 -8.70
N ILE A 81 -5.22 -17.35 -9.39
CA ILE A 81 -3.93 -17.17 -10.04
C ILE A 81 -2.81 -17.03 -8.99
N PRO A 82 -1.52 -17.19 -9.38
CA PRO A 82 -0.42 -16.93 -8.46
C PRO A 82 -0.54 -15.55 -7.82
N MET A 83 -0.43 -15.50 -6.48
CA MET A 83 -0.52 -14.26 -5.72
C MET A 83 0.62 -13.32 -6.14
N ALA A 84 0.25 -12.06 -6.41
CA ALA A 84 1.20 -11.00 -6.71
C ALA A 84 1.77 -10.40 -5.42
N GLY A 85 2.95 -9.78 -5.56
CA GLY A 85 3.63 -9.11 -4.46
C GLY A 85 4.70 -9.96 -3.81
N VAL A 86 5.44 -9.33 -2.91
CA VAL A 86 6.50 -9.94 -2.11
C VAL A 86 6.27 -9.58 -0.64
N SER A 87 6.83 -10.37 0.27
CA SER A 87 6.74 -10.17 1.71
C SER A 87 8.03 -9.66 2.34
#